data_AF-A0A7C2VL93-F1
#
_entry.id   AF-A0A7C2VL93-F1
#
_cell.length_a   1.000
_cell.length_b   1.000
_cell.length_c   1.000
_cell.angle_alpha   90.00
_cell.angle_beta   90.00
_cell.angle_gamma   90.00
#
_symmetry.space_group_name_H-M   'P 1'
#
loop_
_entity.id
_entity.type
_entity.pdbx_description
1 polymer ?
#
loop_
_entity_poly.entity_id
_entity_poly.type
_entity_poly.pdbx_seq_one_letter_code
_entity_poly.pdbx_strand_id
1 'polypeptide(L)'
;GFYTLLASRKVGQKGKVIAFEPSPRERRKLIWHCRLNRTDNVWIESCALGSFDGEAELFLVKGKETGCNSLRPPKVNEPTQPVRVPIMRLDEYLRCKGIEQVDFIKMDVEGAELEVLRGAAFLLSRKPRPVWMMEVQDIRTEAFGYSAKDIVEFLRQRDFHWFKITAQGMLLPLTDPSKLHDWPVYNFVAVPVERLMEIQEFVKERVPLCQSSE
;
A
#
# COMPACT_ATOMS: atom_id res chain seq x y z
N GLY A 1 6.87 -3.27 10.24
CA GLY A 1 8.04 -4.08 9.84
C GLY A 1 7.76 -5.50 9.38
N PHE A 2 6.62 -6.11 9.76
CA PHE A 2 6.27 -7.48 9.34
C PHE A 2 6.37 -7.70 7.83
N TYR A 3 5.70 -6.87 7.02
CA TYR A 3 5.77 -6.96 5.55
C TYR A 3 7.18 -6.72 5.01
N THR A 4 7.95 -5.80 5.60
CA THR A 4 9.34 -5.55 5.19
C THR A 4 10.21 -6.80 5.33
N LEU A 5 10.11 -7.49 6.47
CA LEU A 5 10.88 -8.72 6.71
C LEU A 5 10.42 -9.87 5.80
N LEU A 6 9.10 -10.01 5.60
CA LEU A 6 8.54 -11.01 4.70
C LEU A 6 9.03 -10.76 3.26
N ALA A 7 8.90 -9.52 2.77
CA ALA A 7 9.35 -9.13 1.44
C ALA A 7 10.86 -9.35 1.28
N SER A 8 11.68 -8.95 2.27
CA SER A 8 13.14 -9.14 2.26
C SER A 8 13.54 -10.58 1.98
N ARG A 9 12.80 -11.56 2.52
CA ARG A 9 13.01 -13.00 2.26
C ARG A 9 12.43 -13.49 0.94
N LYS A 10 11.40 -12.83 0.40
CA LYS A 10 10.65 -13.27 -0.79
C LYS A 10 11.17 -12.70 -2.11
N VAL A 11 11.82 -11.54 -2.09
CA VAL A 11 12.35 -10.89 -3.31
C VAL A 11 13.58 -11.60 -3.92
N GLY A 12 14.04 -12.70 -3.32
CA GLY A 12 15.19 -13.49 -3.80
C GLY A 12 16.54 -12.80 -3.54
N GLN A 13 17.63 -13.43 -4.01
CA GLN A 13 18.99 -12.98 -3.68
C GLN A 13 19.38 -11.62 -4.27
N LYS A 14 18.81 -11.25 -5.43
CA LYS A 14 19.09 -9.96 -6.11
C LYS A 14 18.03 -8.89 -5.81
N GLY A 15 16.92 -9.27 -5.19
CA GLY A 15 15.84 -8.35 -4.90
C GLY A 15 16.16 -7.43 -3.73
N LYS A 16 15.62 -6.22 -3.81
CA LYS A 16 15.77 -5.19 -2.78
C LYS A 16 14.40 -4.77 -2.28
N VAL A 17 14.35 -4.34 -1.02
CA VAL A 17 13.13 -3.79 -0.40
C VAL A 17 13.41 -2.37 0.02
N ILE A 18 12.52 -1.45 -0.33
CA ILE A 18 12.56 -0.06 0.14
C ILE A 18 11.35 0.13 1.05
N ALA A 19 11.60 0.49 2.29
CA ALA A 19 10.58 0.67 3.32
C ALA A 19 10.55 2.13 3.77
N PHE A 20 9.48 2.83 3.41
CA PHE A 20 9.21 4.20 3.84
C PHE A 20 8.52 4.16 5.19
N GLU A 21 9.13 4.78 6.21
CA GLU A 21 8.58 4.89 7.55
C GLU A 21 8.89 6.28 8.14
N PRO A 22 7.98 7.26 7.97
CA PRO A 22 8.23 8.62 8.41
C PRO A 22 8.25 8.75 9.93
N SER A 23 7.50 7.92 10.67
CA SER A 23 7.45 7.98 12.13
C SER A 23 8.81 7.64 12.73
N PRO A 24 9.47 8.57 13.46
CA PRO A 24 10.76 8.27 14.09
C PRO A 24 10.67 7.11 15.09
N ARG A 25 9.52 6.95 15.76
CA ARG A 25 9.28 5.86 16.72
C ARG A 25 9.18 4.51 16.01
N GLU A 26 8.34 4.41 14.98
CA GLU A 26 8.14 3.14 14.27
C GLU A 26 9.35 2.78 13.40
N ARG A 27 10.04 3.77 12.83
CA ARG A 27 11.30 3.57 12.08
C ARG A 27 12.39 2.94 12.94
N ARG A 28 12.54 3.39 14.20
CA ARG A 28 13.50 2.77 15.14
C ARG A 28 13.20 1.29 15.36
N LYS A 29 11.91 0.92 15.52
CA LYS A 29 11.50 -0.49 15.64
C LYS A 29 11.78 -1.26 14.35
N LEU A 30 11.51 -0.68 13.19
CA LEU A 30 11.81 -1.28 11.89
C LEU A 30 13.30 -1.57 11.71
N ILE A 31 14.17 -0.60 12.00
CA ILE A 31 15.63 -0.75 11.95
C ILE A 31 16.06 -1.89 12.89
N TRP A 32 15.52 -1.94 14.11
CA TRP A 32 15.84 -2.98 15.07
C TRP A 32 15.39 -4.37 14.59
N HIS A 33 14.18 -4.49 14.02
CA HIS A 33 13.70 -5.73 13.41
C HIS A 33 14.58 -6.21 12.26
N CYS A 34 15.01 -5.32 11.38
CA CYS A 34 15.93 -5.63 10.28
C CYS A 34 17.28 -6.15 10.80
N ARG A 35 17.86 -5.50 11.81
CA ARG A 35 19.11 -5.93 12.44
C ARG A 35 19.00 -7.32 13.07
N LEU A 36 17.93 -7.58 13.84
CA LEU A 36 17.69 -8.89 14.44
C LEU A 36 17.56 -10.01 13.41
N ASN A 37 16.98 -9.71 12.25
CA ASN A 37 16.76 -10.69 11.19
C ASN A 37 17.89 -10.74 10.16
N ARG A 38 18.97 -9.96 10.35
CA ARG A 38 20.11 -9.88 9.42
C ARG A 38 19.68 -9.61 7.97
N THR A 39 18.77 -8.65 7.80
CA THR A 39 18.27 -8.28 6.47
C THR A 39 19.16 -7.22 5.86
N ASP A 40 19.98 -7.62 4.89
CA ASP A 40 20.97 -6.72 4.25
C ASP A 40 20.45 -6.09 2.94
N ASN A 41 19.28 -6.52 2.45
CA ASN A 41 18.66 -6.04 1.22
C ASN A 41 17.52 -5.03 1.44
N VAL A 42 17.43 -4.43 2.63
CA VAL A 42 16.38 -3.47 2.99
C VAL A 42 16.96 -2.06 3.14
N TRP A 43 16.41 -1.10 2.39
CA TRP A 43 16.67 0.33 2.55
C TRP A 43 15.49 0.96 3.27
N ILE A 44 15.77 1.64 4.39
CA ILE A 44 14.74 2.27 5.22
C ILE A 44 14.82 3.78 5.01
N GLU A 45 13.73 4.36 4.55
CA GLU A 45 13.62 5.78 4.26
C GLU A 45 12.74 6.47 5.31
N SER A 46 13.13 7.67 5.73
CA SER A 46 12.47 8.42 6.81
C SER A 46 11.45 9.44 6.33
N CYS A 47 11.12 9.44 5.05
CA CYS A 47 10.12 10.34 4.47
C CYS A 47 8.75 9.65 4.34
N ALA A 48 7.71 10.45 4.35
CA ALA A 48 6.39 10.06 3.89
C ALA A 48 6.35 10.12 2.36
N LEU A 49 5.44 9.36 1.76
CA LEU A 49 5.12 9.50 0.35
C LEU A 49 3.83 10.31 0.19
N GLY A 50 3.77 11.15 -0.84
CA GLY A 50 2.58 11.93 -1.16
C GLY A 50 2.66 12.58 -2.54
N SER A 51 1.81 13.59 -2.78
CA SER A 51 1.68 14.24 -4.09
C SER A 51 2.64 15.41 -4.32
N PHE A 52 3.46 15.76 -3.33
CA PHE A 52 4.41 16.88 -3.39
C PHE A 52 5.70 16.56 -2.60
N ASP A 53 6.74 17.35 -2.88
CA ASP A 53 8.02 17.28 -2.18
C ASP A 53 8.10 18.42 -1.15
N GLY A 54 8.66 18.14 0.04
CA GLY A 54 8.84 19.15 1.08
C GLY A 54 8.70 18.58 2.48
N GLU A 55 7.90 19.24 3.31
CA GLU A 55 7.62 18.83 4.69
C GLU A 55 6.11 18.69 4.90
N ALA A 56 5.70 17.71 5.69
CA ALA A 56 4.32 17.50 6.09
C ALA A 56 4.21 17.27 7.61
N GLU A 57 3.02 17.48 8.16
CA GLU A 57 2.72 17.05 9.52
C GLU A 57 2.29 15.59 9.53
N LEU A 58 2.96 14.79 10.34
CA LEU A 58 2.57 13.43 10.66
C LEU A 58 2.00 13.39 12.08
N PHE A 59 0.75 12.94 12.22
CA PHE A 59 0.07 12.82 13.50
C PHE A 59 0.40 11.47 14.13
N LEU A 60 1.26 11.49 15.15
CA LEU A 60 1.68 10.29 15.88
C LEU A 60 0.68 9.94 16.97
N VAL A 61 0.09 8.75 16.89
CA VAL A 61 -0.80 8.21 17.93
C VAL A 61 0.02 7.76 19.13
N LYS A 62 -0.38 8.17 20.34
CA LYS A 62 0.41 7.98 21.57
C LYS A 62 0.10 6.72 22.37
N GLY A 63 -1.07 6.10 22.18
CA GLY A 63 -1.45 4.90 22.91
C GLY A 63 -1.11 3.61 22.15
N LYS A 64 -2.07 2.68 22.07
CA LYS A 64 -1.90 1.34 21.52
C LYS A 64 -2.14 1.32 20.00
N GLU A 65 -2.89 2.28 19.47
CA GLU A 65 -3.24 2.36 18.04
C GLU A 65 -2.11 2.99 17.20
N THR A 66 -0.84 2.65 17.51
CA THR A 66 0.32 3.26 16.85
C THR A 66 0.44 2.97 15.36
N GLY A 67 -0.32 2.01 14.84
CA GLY A 67 -0.44 1.74 13.41
C GLY A 67 -1.10 2.90 12.67
N CYS A 68 -2.02 3.61 13.33
CA CYS A 68 -2.87 4.64 12.73
C CYS A 68 -2.19 6.02 12.60
N ASN A 69 -0.86 6.09 12.54
CA ASN A 69 -0.18 7.37 12.30
C ASN A 69 -0.48 7.82 10.87
N SER A 70 -0.91 9.07 10.69
CA SER A 70 -1.35 9.55 9.38
C SER A 70 -0.91 10.99 9.11
N LEU A 71 -0.91 11.40 7.85
CA LEU A 71 -0.64 12.79 7.41
C LEU A 71 -1.85 13.72 7.65
N ARG A 72 -2.96 13.17 8.13
CA ARG A 72 -4.12 13.92 8.65
C ARG A 72 -4.43 13.42 10.06
N PRO A 73 -5.15 14.21 10.88
CA PRO A 73 -5.61 13.76 12.20
C PRO A 73 -6.41 12.45 12.07
N PRO A 74 -5.92 11.32 12.61
CA PRO A 74 -6.60 10.03 12.48
C PRO A 74 -7.82 9.97 13.40
N LYS A 75 -8.85 9.22 12.97
CA LYS A 75 -10.06 8.96 13.76
C LYS A 75 -9.80 7.84 14.78
N VAL A 76 -9.12 8.19 15.87
CA VAL A 76 -8.78 7.30 16.98
C VAL A 76 -9.23 7.89 18.31
N ASN A 77 -9.42 7.05 19.33
CA ASN A 77 -9.80 7.49 20.69
C ASN A 77 -8.57 7.82 21.57
N GLU A 78 -7.43 8.08 20.95
CA GLU A 78 -6.14 8.25 21.60
C GLU A 78 -5.53 9.61 21.26
N PRO A 79 -4.75 10.22 22.18
CA PRO A 79 -4.09 11.49 21.90
C PRO A 79 -3.07 11.36 20.77
N THR A 80 -3.01 12.39 19.94
CA THR A 80 -2.06 12.49 18.83
C THR A 80 -1.07 13.62 19.06
N GLN A 81 0.15 13.47 18.53
CA GLN A 81 1.16 14.53 18.50
C GLN A 81 1.60 14.76 17.05
N PRO A 82 1.40 15.96 16.49
CA PRO A 82 1.97 16.29 15.20
C PRO A 82 3.49 16.39 15.29
N VAL A 83 4.19 15.83 14.32
CA VAL A 83 5.62 16.01 14.10
C VAL A 83 5.86 16.35 12.63
N ARG A 84 6.84 17.21 12.35
CA ARG A 84 7.24 17.50 10.97
C ARG A 84 8.10 16.37 10.44
N VAL A 85 7.79 15.90 9.24
CA VAL A 85 8.56 14.88 8.52
C VAL A 85 8.75 15.29 7.06
N PRO A 86 9.87 14.88 6.43
CA PRO A 86 10.01 15.02 5.00
C PRO A 86 8.92 14.25 4.26
N ILE A 87 8.41 14.82 3.18
CA ILE A 87 7.50 14.17 2.25
C ILE A 87 8.06 14.27 0.83
N MET A 88 7.86 13.22 0.04
CA MET A 88 8.38 13.14 -1.31
C MET A 88 7.41 12.40 -2.22
N ARG A 89 7.35 12.80 -3.48
CA ARG A 89 6.69 12.03 -4.55
C ARG A 89 7.48 10.76 -4.81
N LEU A 90 6.78 9.63 -4.98
CA LEU A 90 7.43 8.36 -5.25
C LEU A 90 8.26 8.43 -6.54
N ASP A 91 7.76 9.08 -7.59
CA ASP A 91 8.50 9.25 -8.85
C ASP A 91 9.82 10.01 -8.65
N GLU A 92 9.82 11.05 -7.83
CA GLU A 92 11.00 11.86 -7.54
C GLU A 92 12.03 11.06 -6.76
N TYR A 93 11.60 10.28 -5.78
CA TYR A 93 12.45 9.37 -5.04
C TYR A 93 13.11 8.33 -5.97
N LEU A 94 12.32 7.67 -6.82
CA LEU A 94 12.81 6.65 -7.75
C LEU A 94 13.82 7.25 -8.73
N ARG A 95 13.54 8.45 -9.26
CA ARG A 95 14.45 9.20 -10.14
C ARG A 95 15.77 9.51 -9.44
N CYS A 96 15.74 10.05 -8.22
CA CYS A 96 16.94 10.41 -7.46
C CYS A 96 17.82 9.20 -7.11
N LYS A 97 17.21 8.04 -6.88
CA LYS A 97 17.93 6.79 -6.58
C LYS A 97 18.33 5.99 -7.82
N GLY A 98 17.97 6.45 -9.03
CA GLY A 98 18.21 5.71 -10.27
C GLY A 98 17.48 4.36 -10.32
N ILE A 99 16.28 4.28 -9.75
CA ILE A 99 15.48 3.04 -9.70
C ILE A 99 14.53 3.02 -10.90
N GLU A 100 14.88 2.22 -11.89
CA GLU A 100 14.14 2.13 -13.15
C GLU A 100 12.98 1.13 -13.09
N GLN A 101 13.03 0.14 -12.20
CA GLN A 101 12.02 -0.92 -12.11
C GLN A 101 11.54 -1.11 -10.67
N VAL A 102 10.22 -1.27 -10.52
CA VAL A 102 9.56 -1.66 -9.27
C VAL A 102 8.57 -2.76 -9.61
N ASP A 103 8.74 -3.94 -9.02
CA ASP A 103 7.89 -5.09 -9.34
C ASP A 103 6.63 -5.16 -8.47
N PHE A 104 6.72 -4.71 -7.22
CA PHE A 104 5.63 -4.82 -6.25
C PHE A 104 5.67 -3.68 -5.23
N ILE A 105 4.49 -3.17 -4.86
CA ILE A 105 4.34 -2.18 -3.80
C ILE A 105 3.25 -2.64 -2.83
N LYS A 106 3.59 -2.77 -1.54
CA LYS A 106 2.59 -2.76 -0.47
C LYS A 106 2.39 -1.32 -0.02
N MET A 107 1.15 -0.85 -0.05
CA MET A 107 0.76 0.46 0.44
C MET A 107 -0.16 0.32 1.66
N ASP A 108 0.20 1.02 2.72
CA ASP A 108 -0.51 1.08 3.99
C ASP A 108 -0.11 2.41 4.62
N VAL A 109 -0.78 3.49 4.21
CA VAL A 109 -0.38 4.86 4.56
C VAL A 109 -1.50 5.61 5.29
N GLU A 110 -2.43 4.85 5.85
CA GLU A 110 -3.46 5.30 6.79
C GLU A 110 -4.24 6.51 6.24
N GLY A 111 -4.69 6.41 4.99
CA GLY A 111 -5.58 7.40 4.35
C GLY A 111 -4.91 8.27 3.30
N ALA A 112 -3.58 8.26 3.17
CA ALA A 112 -2.87 9.04 2.17
C ALA A 112 -2.74 8.34 0.80
N GLU A 113 -3.47 7.25 0.56
CA GLU A 113 -3.24 6.36 -0.59
C GLU A 113 -3.36 7.09 -1.93
N LEU A 114 -4.40 7.93 -2.12
CA LEU A 114 -4.55 8.71 -3.35
C LEU A 114 -3.43 9.72 -3.56
N GLU A 115 -2.92 10.31 -2.49
CA GLU A 115 -1.81 11.27 -2.57
C GLU A 115 -0.51 10.57 -2.98
N VAL A 116 -0.25 9.36 -2.46
CA VAL A 116 0.87 8.51 -2.89
C VAL A 116 0.72 8.12 -4.35
N LEU A 117 -0.48 7.70 -4.78
CA LEU A 117 -0.75 7.33 -6.17
C LEU A 117 -0.56 8.52 -7.12
N ARG A 118 -0.96 9.73 -6.72
CA ARG A 118 -0.70 10.98 -7.47
C ARG A 118 0.79 11.29 -7.57
N GLY A 119 1.55 11.04 -6.51
CA GLY A 119 3.01 11.15 -6.50
C GLY A 119 3.75 10.06 -7.27
N ALA A 120 3.03 9.06 -7.80
CA ALA A 120 3.55 7.94 -8.58
C ALA A 120 3.03 7.97 -10.04
N ALA A 121 2.62 9.13 -10.54
CA ALA A 121 2.00 9.28 -11.85
C ALA A 121 2.86 8.73 -13.00
N PHE A 122 4.17 9.00 -12.99
CA PHE A 122 5.10 8.48 -13.99
C PHE A 122 5.25 6.96 -13.87
N LEU A 123 5.44 6.43 -12.66
CA LEU A 123 5.50 4.98 -12.39
C LEU A 123 4.24 4.26 -12.88
N LEU A 124 3.06 4.86 -12.71
CA LEU A 124 1.77 4.32 -13.16
C LEU A 124 1.54 4.45 -14.67
N SER A 125 2.34 5.26 -15.38
CA SER A 125 2.21 5.52 -16.82
C SER A 125 3.21 4.74 -17.68
N ARG A 126 4.34 4.31 -17.10
CA ARG A 126 5.38 3.51 -17.79
C ARG A 126 5.10 2.02 -17.70
N LYS A 127 5.68 1.21 -18.58
CA LYS A 127 5.60 -0.26 -18.53
C LYS A 127 6.98 -0.89 -18.30
N PRO A 128 7.08 -2.04 -17.59
CA PRO A 128 5.99 -2.70 -16.85
C PRO A 128 5.63 -1.93 -15.56
N ARG A 129 4.34 -1.96 -15.19
CA ARG A 129 3.85 -1.34 -13.95
C ARG A 129 3.97 -2.30 -12.76
N PRO A 130 4.21 -1.79 -11.53
CA PRO A 130 4.20 -2.64 -10.34
C PRO A 130 2.79 -3.18 -10.06
N VAL A 131 2.74 -4.36 -9.44
CA VAL A 131 1.54 -4.83 -8.75
C VAL A 131 1.43 -4.08 -7.41
N TRP A 132 0.23 -3.64 -7.05
CA TRP A 132 -0.01 -2.94 -5.80
C TRP A 132 -0.87 -3.79 -4.87
N MET A 133 -0.41 -4.02 -3.64
CA MET A 133 -1.26 -4.50 -2.55
C MET A 133 -1.57 -3.31 -1.65
N MET A 134 -2.84 -3.00 -1.44
CA MET A 134 -3.24 -1.76 -0.78
C MET A 134 -4.24 -2.05 0.33
N GLU A 135 -4.09 -1.35 1.45
CA GLU A 135 -5.17 -1.24 2.42
C GLU A 135 -6.17 -0.19 1.95
N VAL A 136 -7.46 -0.55 1.90
CA VAL A 136 -8.53 0.28 1.32
C VAL A 136 -9.70 0.31 2.31
N GLN A 137 -9.86 1.44 3.03
CA GLN A 137 -10.83 1.60 4.13
C GLN A 137 -11.33 3.04 4.28
N ASP A 138 -12.65 3.25 4.34
CA ASP A 138 -13.22 4.60 4.46
C ASP A 138 -12.85 5.30 5.77
N ILE A 139 -12.75 4.54 6.87
CA ILE A 139 -12.36 5.12 8.18
C ILE A 139 -11.00 5.82 8.12
N ARG A 140 -10.12 5.43 7.20
CA ARG A 140 -8.81 6.05 6.98
C ARG A 140 -8.90 7.22 5.99
N THR A 141 -9.67 7.07 4.92
CA THR A 141 -9.76 8.07 3.84
C THR A 141 -10.66 9.25 4.17
N GLU A 142 -11.58 9.12 5.13
CA GLU A 142 -12.53 10.17 5.55
C GLU A 142 -11.82 11.49 5.90
N ALA A 143 -10.70 11.42 6.63
CA ALA A 143 -9.90 12.59 7.01
C ALA A 143 -9.22 13.30 5.81
N PHE A 144 -9.14 12.63 4.65
CA PHE A 144 -8.61 13.17 3.40
C PHE A 144 -9.73 13.63 2.44
N GLY A 145 -11.00 13.47 2.82
CA GLY A 145 -12.14 13.96 2.04
C GLY A 145 -12.48 13.12 0.82
N TYR A 146 -12.13 11.83 0.82
CA TYR A 146 -12.47 10.90 -0.26
C TYR A 146 -12.88 9.51 0.31
N SER A 147 -13.50 8.69 -0.53
CA SER A 147 -13.96 7.34 -0.20
C SER A 147 -12.95 6.27 -0.60
N ALA A 148 -12.99 5.12 0.07
CA ALA A 148 -12.19 3.95 -0.28
C ALA A 148 -12.38 3.53 -1.76
N LYS A 149 -13.59 3.74 -2.30
CA LYS A 149 -13.93 3.49 -3.71
C LYS A 149 -13.11 4.34 -4.69
N ASP A 150 -12.75 5.57 -4.31
CA ASP A 150 -11.98 6.47 -5.17
C ASP A 150 -10.56 5.92 -5.45
N ILE A 151 -9.96 5.20 -4.50
CA ILE A 151 -8.69 4.49 -4.72
C ILE A 151 -8.86 3.41 -5.80
N VAL A 152 -9.93 2.64 -5.70
CA VAL A 152 -10.24 1.55 -6.63
C VAL A 152 -10.45 2.10 -8.03
N GLU A 153 -11.27 3.15 -8.16
CA GLU A 153 -11.57 3.81 -9.42
C GLU A 153 -10.34 4.48 -10.03
N PHE A 154 -9.49 5.11 -9.22
CA PHE A 154 -8.26 5.76 -9.70
C PHE A 154 -7.35 4.80 -10.45
N LEU A 155 -7.12 3.60 -9.92
CA LEU A 155 -6.30 2.58 -10.60
C LEU A 155 -7.08 1.86 -11.71
N ARG A 156 -8.39 1.64 -11.55
CA ARG A 156 -9.22 1.01 -12.60
C ARG A 156 -9.26 1.84 -13.89
N GLN A 157 -9.33 3.16 -13.78
CA GLN A 157 -9.23 4.09 -14.91
C GLN A 157 -7.87 4.06 -15.62
N ARG A 158 -6.88 3.37 -15.04
CA ARG A 158 -5.53 3.19 -15.58
C ARG A 158 -5.28 1.72 -15.92
N ASP A 159 -6.32 0.95 -16.24
CA ASP A 159 -6.23 -0.46 -16.64
C ASP A 159 -5.61 -1.39 -15.59
N PHE A 160 -5.89 -1.13 -14.31
CA PHE A 160 -5.64 -2.09 -13.23
C PHE A 160 -6.91 -2.87 -12.90
N HIS A 161 -6.74 -4.17 -12.67
CA HIS A 161 -7.78 -5.07 -12.20
C HIS A 161 -7.57 -5.34 -10.71
N TRP A 162 -8.66 -5.25 -9.96
CA TRP A 162 -8.64 -5.41 -8.51
C TRP A 162 -9.05 -6.83 -8.11
N PHE A 163 -8.38 -7.34 -7.09
CA PHE A 163 -8.60 -8.65 -6.53
C PHE A 163 -8.65 -8.57 -5.01
N LYS A 164 -9.59 -9.30 -4.43
CA LYS A 164 -9.59 -9.62 -3.01
C LYS A 164 -8.70 -10.84 -2.76
N ILE A 165 -7.91 -10.81 -1.69
CA ILE A 165 -7.19 -11.99 -1.18
C ILE A 165 -8.14 -12.82 -0.31
N THR A 166 -8.30 -14.11 -0.61
CA THR A 166 -9.08 -15.04 0.21
C THR A 166 -8.25 -15.59 1.37
N ALA A 167 -8.91 -16.20 2.37
CA ALA A 167 -8.21 -16.85 3.48
C ALA A 167 -7.26 -17.98 3.05
N GLN A 168 -7.47 -18.56 1.86
CA GLN A 168 -6.62 -19.58 1.27
C GLN A 168 -5.48 -19.00 0.40
N GLY A 169 -5.32 -17.67 0.37
CA GLY A 169 -4.30 -17.00 -0.44
C GLY A 169 -4.63 -16.90 -1.93
N MET A 170 -5.88 -17.14 -2.32
CA MET A 170 -6.33 -16.99 -3.71
C MET A 170 -6.82 -15.57 -3.99
N LEU A 171 -6.83 -15.19 -5.26
CA LEU A 171 -7.30 -13.90 -5.74
C LEU A 171 -8.70 -14.04 -6.33
N LEU A 172 -9.66 -13.30 -5.77
CA LEU A 172 -11.03 -13.21 -6.28
C LEU A 172 -11.23 -11.84 -6.94
N PRO A 173 -11.63 -11.78 -8.22
CA PRO A 173 -11.82 -10.51 -8.91
C PRO A 173 -12.89 -9.62 -8.26
N LEU A 174 -12.57 -8.34 -8.05
CA LEU A 174 -13.52 -7.30 -7.68
C LEU A 174 -14.11 -6.69 -8.96
N THR A 175 -15.16 -7.32 -9.47
CA THR A 175 -15.83 -6.89 -10.71
C THR A 175 -16.64 -5.61 -10.54
N ASP A 176 -17.18 -5.41 -9.33
CA ASP A 176 -18.06 -4.31 -8.97
C ASP A 176 -17.52 -3.59 -7.72
N PRO A 177 -16.93 -2.39 -7.88
CA PRO A 177 -16.39 -1.60 -6.78
C PRO A 177 -17.43 -1.17 -5.73
N SER A 178 -18.72 -1.16 -6.06
CA SER A 178 -19.77 -0.83 -5.06
C SER A 178 -19.84 -1.87 -3.94
N LYS A 179 -19.35 -3.08 -4.19
CA LYS A 179 -19.31 -4.20 -3.24
C LYS A 179 -18.09 -4.19 -2.34
N LEU A 180 -17.30 -3.12 -2.32
CA LEU A 180 -16.09 -3.04 -1.53
C LEU A 180 -16.37 -3.24 -0.03
N HIS A 181 -17.45 -2.64 0.47
CA HIS A 181 -17.86 -2.72 1.87
C HIS A 181 -18.46 -4.09 2.26
N ASP A 182 -18.83 -4.93 1.29
CA ASP A 182 -19.38 -6.27 1.55
C ASP A 182 -18.31 -7.24 2.10
N TRP A 183 -17.04 -6.84 2.07
CA TRP A 183 -15.93 -7.71 2.42
C TRP A 183 -15.31 -7.34 3.76
N PRO A 184 -15.12 -8.31 4.68
CA PRO A 184 -14.48 -8.08 5.97
C PRO A 184 -12.95 -8.01 5.87
N VAL A 185 -12.41 -7.62 4.70
CA VAL A 185 -10.97 -7.51 4.47
C VAL A 185 -10.64 -6.14 3.93
N TYR A 186 -9.44 -5.68 4.27
CA TYR A 186 -8.99 -4.34 3.90
C TYR A 186 -7.86 -4.36 2.88
N ASN A 187 -7.16 -5.49 2.75
CA ASN A 187 -6.07 -5.63 1.80
C ASN A 187 -6.57 -6.21 0.46
N PHE A 188 -6.40 -5.43 -0.59
CA PHE A 188 -6.71 -5.81 -1.96
C PHE A 188 -5.46 -5.73 -2.82
N VAL A 189 -5.47 -6.40 -3.97
CA VAL A 189 -4.38 -6.39 -4.94
C VAL A 189 -4.89 -5.75 -6.24
N ALA A 190 -4.23 -4.69 -6.69
CA ALA A 190 -4.42 -4.10 -8.01
C ALA A 190 -3.28 -4.57 -8.94
N VAL A 191 -3.66 -5.26 -10.01
CA VAL A 191 -2.73 -5.80 -11.00
C VAL A 191 -2.92 -5.07 -12.33
N PRO A 192 -1.87 -4.50 -12.93
CA PRO A 192 -1.97 -3.86 -14.23
C PRO A 192 -2.25 -4.91 -15.31
N VAL A 193 -3.04 -4.55 -16.33
CA VAL A 193 -3.51 -5.48 -17.37
C VAL A 193 -2.38 -6.29 -18.02
N GLU A 194 -1.20 -5.69 -18.24
CA GLU A 194 -0.06 -6.37 -18.86
C GLU A 194 0.60 -7.44 -17.99
N ARG A 195 0.23 -7.54 -16.70
CA ARG A 195 0.77 -8.52 -15.74
C ARG A 195 -0.26 -9.53 -15.25
N LEU A 196 -1.48 -9.54 -15.80
CA LEU A 196 -2.53 -10.47 -15.37
C LEU A 196 -2.13 -11.94 -15.54
N MET A 197 -1.37 -12.26 -16.59
CA MET A 197 -0.88 -13.62 -16.82
C MET A 197 0.07 -14.10 -15.72
N GLU A 198 0.81 -13.20 -15.07
CA GLU A 198 1.73 -13.55 -13.99
C GLU A 198 1.03 -14.07 -12.74
N ILE A 199 -0.24 -13.71 -12.55
CA ILE A 199 -1.01 -14.08 -11.35
C ILE A 199 -2.09 -15.13 -11.63
N GLN A 200 -2.20 -15.63 -12.86
CA GLN A 200 -3.33 -16.46 -13.30
C GLN A 200 -3.53 -17.71 -12.42
N GLU A 201 -2.43 -18.33 -11.97
CA GLU A 201 -2.47 -19.50 -11.08
C GLU A 201 -3.12 -19.22 -9.71
N PHE A 202 -3.13 -17.95 -9.27
CA PHE A 202 -3.74 -17.52 -8.02
C PHE A 202 -5.19 -17.07 -8.21
N VAL A 203 -5.68 -16.88 -9.43
CA VAL A 203 -7.02 -16.34 -9.67
C VAL A 203 -8.07 -17.45 -9.62
N LYS A 204 -9.06 -17.30 -8.73
CA LYS A 204 -10.29 -18.09 -8.79
C LYS A 204 -11.28 -17.41 -9.73
N GLU A 205 -11.66 -18.10 -10.80
CA GLU A 205 -12.90 -17.77 -11.51
C GLU A 205 -14.05 -17.92 -10.52
N ARG A 206 -15.01 -16.97 -10.53
CA ARG A 206 -16.20 -17.10 -9.69
C ARG A 206 -16.87 -18.42 -10.06
N VAL A 207 -16.89 -19.39 -9.14
CA VAL A 207 -17.88 -20.48 -9.20
C VAL A 207 -19.25 -19.79 -9.17
N PRO A 208 -20.13 -20.00 -10.15
CA PRO A 208 -21.50 -19.52 -10.06
C PRO A 208 -22.06 -20.00 -8.72
N LEU A 209 -22.67 -19.11 -7.94
CA LEU A 209 -23.49 -19.53 -6.81
C LEU A 209 -24.46 -20.57 -7.36
N CYS A 210 -24.27 -21.83 -6.95
CA CYS A 210 -25.09 -22.95 -7.40
C CYS A 210 -26.57 -22.57 -7.30
N GLN A 211 -27.29 -22.97 -8.34
CA GLN A 211 -28.73 -22.93 -8.43
C GLN A 211 -29.36 -23.40 -7.12
N SER A 212 -30.36 -22.64 -6.71
CA SER A 212 -31.32 -22.96 -5.68
C SER A 212 -31.87 -24.38 -5.82
N SER A 213 -32.00 -25.04 -4.67
CA SER A 213 -33.04 -26.01 -4.27
C SER A 213 -33.17 -27.32 -5.06
N GLU A 214 -32.86 -28.42 -4.36
CA GLU A 214 -33.84 -29.48 -4.04
C GLU A 214 -33.77 -29.81 -2.55
#